data_AF-A0A3B8NGV5-F1
#
_entry.id   AF-A0A3B8NGV5-F1
#
_cell.length_a   1.000
_cell.length_b   1.000
_cell.length_c   1.000
_cell.angle_alpha   90.00
_cell.angle_beta   90.00
_cell.angle_gamma   90.00
#
_symmetry.space_group_name_H-M   'P 1'
#
loop_
_entity.id
_entity.type
_entity.pdbx_description
1 polymer ?
#
loop_
_entity_poly.entity_id
_entity_poly.type
_entity_poly.pdbx_seq_one_letter_code
_entity_poly.pdbx_strand_id
1 'polypeptide(L)'
;DARKWFDHAGGGKHGGMYGYTGPEKNKPAMVATGMFCRQLDLAAPTEPRMAESAELLKMRQINVRQPDYYYVYYGTLALYQHQGPVWTDWNERLKETLPLLQKKSGSEKGSWDNSAAHAAAGGRVVSTTLATLSLEVYYRLLPMYGFRNKDAQAPARKIRGAN
;
A
#
# COMPACT_ATOMS: atom_id res chain seq x y z
N ASP A 1 -7.99 -9.10 22.34
CA ASP A 1 -8.53 -7.89 21.70
C ASP A 1 -7.52 -7.39 20.67
N ALA A 2 -7.97 -7.09 19.46
CA ALA A 2 -7.11 -6.69 18.34
C ALA A 2 -6.36 -5.38 18.61
N ARG A 3 -6.98 -4.42 19.30
CA ARG A 3 -6.35 -3.12 19.64
C ARG A 3 -5.10 -3.30 20.48
N LYS A 4 -5.21 -4.10 21.55
CA LYS A 4 -4.09 -4.43 22.44
C LYS A 4 -2.94 -5.09 21.69
N TRP A 5 -3.24 -5.94 20.70
CA TRP A 5 -2.22 -6.54 19.87
C TRP A 5 -1.50 -5.51 19.02
N PHE A 6 -2.21 -4.58 18.37
CA PHE A 6 -1.57 -3.53 17.58
C PHE A 6 -0.77 -2.54 18.43
N ASP A 7 -1.19 -2.24 19.66
CA ASP A 7 -0.40 -1.42 20.58
C ASP A 7 0.87 -2.17 21.05
N HIS A 8 0.81 -3.51 21.19
CA HIS A 8 2.00 -4.33 21.47
C HIS A 8 2.94 -4.44 20.27
N ALA A 9 2.39 -4.66 19.07
CA ALA A 9 3.15 -4.83 17.83
C ALA A 9 3.67 -3.49 17.27
N GLY A 10 3.13 -2.36 17.73
CA GLY A 10 3.52 -1.01 17.35
C GLY A 10 4.66 -0.47 18.20
N GLY A 11 5.52 0.34 17.60
CA GLY A 11 6.60 1.06 18.28
C GLY A 11 6.89 2.39 17.60
N GLY A 12 8.10 2.91 17.77
CA GLY A 12 8.44 4.26 17.35
C GLY A 12 8.02 5.31 18.38
N LYS A 13 8.06 6.58 17.98
CA LYS A 13 7.73 7.69 18.88
C LYS A 13 6.23 7.74 19.17
N HIS A 14 5.41 7.32 18.21
CA HIS A 14 3.95 7.45 18.29
C HIS A 14 3.21 6.10 18.20
N GLY A 15 3.91 4.98 18.05
CA GLY A 15 3.30 3.65 17.94
C GLY A 15 2.91 3.27 16.50
N GLY A 16 3.44 3.97 15.50
CA GLY A 16 3.21 3.74 14.07
C GLY A 16 4.21 2.79 13.40
N MET A 17 5.24 2.33 14.10
CA MET A 17 6.21 1.34 13.59
C MET A 17 5.74 -0.09 13.89
N TYR A 18 4.78 -0.60 13.11
CA TYR A 18 4.27 -1.96 13.31
C TYR A 18 5.23 -3.04 12.84
N GLY A 19 5.41 -4.09 13.64
CA GLY A 19 6.06 -5.33 13.24
C GLY A 19 5.16 -6.56 13.40
N TYR A 20 5.69 -7.74 13.04
CA TYR A 20 4.88 -8.97 12.99
C TYR A 20 4.51 -9.52 14.38
N THR A 21 5.49 -9.62 15.28
CA THR A 21 5.32 -10.13 16.66
C THR A 21 5.69 -9.09 17.72
N GLY A 22 6.05 -7.89 17.29
CA GLY A 22 6.68 -6.86 18.11
C GLY A 22 7.28 -5.74 17.23
N PRO A 23 7.54 -4.56 17.81
CA PRO A 23 7.98 -3.36 17.06
C PRO A 23 9.36 -3.50 16.40
N GLU A 24 10.19 -4.43 16.87
CA GLU A 24 11.53 -4.69 16.35
C GLU A 24 11.51 -5.34 14.95
N LYS A 25 10.43 -6.04 14.58
CA LYS A 25 10.27 -6.68 13.27
C LYS A 25 9.49 -5.81 12.28
N ASN A 26 9.76 -4.51 12.27
CA ASN A 26 9.02 -3.50 11.52
C ASN A 26 9.33 -3.44 10.02
N LYS A 27 9.37 -4.59 9.33
CA LYS A 27 9.54 -4.62 7.87
C LYS A 27 8.51 -3.72 7.17
N PRO A 28 8.81 -3.12 6.00
CA PRO A 28 7.90 -2.20 5.31
C PRO A 28 6.48 -2.76 5.15
N ALA A 29 6.38 -4.04 4.77
CA ALA A 29 5.12 -4.77 4.71
C ALA A 29 4.30 -4.73 6.02
N MET A 30 4.94 -4.95 7.17
CA MET A 30 4.25 -4.99 8.46
C MET A 30 3.81 -3.61 8.91
N VAL A 31 4.61 -2.57 8.66
CA VAL A 31 4.22 -1.17 8.91
C VAL A 31 2.98 -0.82 8.10
N ALA A 32 2.97 -1.15 6.80
CA ALA A 32 1.83 -0.90 5.93
C ALA A 32 0.58 -1.69 6.35
N THR A 33 0.72 -2.99 6.63
CA THR A 33 -0.39 -3.83 7.10
C THR A 33 -0.96 -3.29 8.42
N GLY A 34 -0.12 -2.97 9.40
CA GLY A 34 -0.57 -2.46 10.70
C GLY A 34 -1.27 -1.11 10.59
N MET A 35 -0.72 -0.18 9.79
CA MET A 35 -1.37 1.10 9.49
C MET A 35 -2.75 0.90 8.87
N PHE A 36 -2.87 0.02 7.86
CA PHE A 36 -4.14 -0.27 7.22
C PHE A 36 -5.14 -0.91 8.19
N CYS A 37 -4.73 -1.88 9.01
CA CYS A 37 -5.59 -2.48 10.02
C CYS A 37 -6.09 -1.45 11.04
N ARG A 38 -5.27 -0.47 11.44
CA ARG A 38 -5.71 0.60 12.34
C ARG A 38 -6.68 1.56 11.67
N GLN A 39 -6.53 1.81 10.37
CA GLN A 39 -7.54 2.56 9.61
C GLN A 39 -8.88 1.81 9.56
N LEU A 40 -8.88 0.48 9.46
CA LEU A 40 -10.10 -0.34 9.54
C LEU A 40 -10.75 -0.32 10.95
N ASP A 41 -9.93 -0.12 11.98
CA ASP A 41 -10.37 0.10 13.36
C ASP A 41 -10.74 1.58 13.65
N LEU A 42 -10.96 2.37 12.58
CA LEU A 42 -11.41 3.76 12.62
C LEU A 42 -10.45 4.75 13.30
N ALA A 43 -9.16 4.39 13.41
CA ALA A 43 -8.15 5.33 13.88
C ALA A 43 -8.01 6.49 12.89
N ALA A 44 -8.10 7.72 13.38
CA ALA A 44 -8.19 8.89 12.52
C ALA A 44 -6.88 9.11 11.74
N PRO A 45 -6.91 9.51 10.46
CA PRO A 45 -5.69 9.82 9.70
C PRO A 45 -4.80 10.90 10.34
N THR A 46 -5.38 11.76 11.18
CA THR A 46 -4.69 12.81 11.93
C THR A 46 -4.00 12.32 13.21
N GLU A 47 -4.20 11.07 13.61
CA GLU A 47 -3.48 10.52 14.77
C GLU A 47 -1.96 10.48 14.50
N PRO A 48 -1.12 10.84 15.49
CA PRO A 48 0.33 10.88 15.30
C PRO A 48 0.94 9.56 14.79
N ARG A 49 0.36 8.42 15.19
CA ARG A 49 0.78 7.09 14.71
C ARG A 49 0.59 6.91 13.20
N MET A 50 -0.45 7.50 12.62
CA MET A 50 -0.75 7.41 11.19
C MET A 50 0.24 8.21 10.37
N ALA A 51 0.55 9.43 10.82
CA ALA A 51 1.57 10.26 10.21
C ALA A 51 2.96 9.60 10.29
N GLU A 52 3.29 9.00 11.43
CA GLU A 52 4.55 8.25 11.61
C GLU A 52 4.65 7.06 10.64
N SER A 53 3.59 6.25 10.52
CA SER A 53 3.55 5.16 9.53
C SER A 53 3.68 5.69 8.10
N ALA A 54 2.94 6.73 7.74
CA ALA A 54 2.95 7.29 6.38
C ALA A 54 4.34 7.80 5.97
N GLU A 55 5.04 8.50 6.87
CA GLU A 55 6.40 9.00 6.61
C GLU A 55 7.41 7.85 6.43
N LEU A 56 7.28 6.78 7.22
CA LEU A 56 8.10 5.57 7.04
C LEU A 56 7.87 4.91 5.67
N LEU A 57 6.62 4.83 5.24
CA LEU A 57 6.26 4.27 3.93
C LEU A 57 6.79 5.14 2.79
N LYS A 58 6.74 6.47 2.94
CA LYS A 58 7.32 7.43 1.98
C LYS A 58 8.82 7.20 1.77
N MET A 59 9.55 6.96 2.85
CA MET A 59 11.00 6.67 2.80
C MET A 59 11.31 5.28 2.23
N ARG A 60 10.38 4.32 2.31
CA ARG A 60 10.56 2.93 1.90
C ARG A 60 9.93 2.68 0.53
N GLN A 61 10.52 3.25 -0.51
CA GLN A 61 9.96 3.18 -1.86
C GLN A 61 9.92 1.77 -2.46
N ILE A 62 9.11 1.60 -3.51
CA ILE A 62 9.00 0.35 -4.27
C ILE A 62 10.38 -0.02 -4.85
N ASN A 63 10.90 -1.18 -4.48
CA ASN A 63 12.15 -1.69 -5.04
C ASN A 63 11.91 -2.27 -6.44
N VAL A 64 12.43 -1.60 -7.48
CA VAL A 64 12.26 -2.01 -8.88
C VAL A 64 13.05 -3.29 -9.21
N ARG A 65 14.19 -3.52 -8.56
CA ARG A 65 15.03 -4.70 -8.84
C ARG A 65 14.51 -5.97 -8.18
N GLN A 66 13.96 -5.83 -6.98
CA GLN A 66 13.43 -6.95 -6.20
C GLN A 66 12.12 -6.53 -5.52
N PRO A 67 11.03 -6.43 -6.29
CA PRO A 67 9.75 -5.95 -5.77
C PRO A 67 9.18 -6.93 -4.74
N ASP A 68 8.86 -6.41 -3.55
CA ASP A 68 8.00 -7.11 -2.58
C ASP A 68 6.55 -6.72 -2.89
N TYR A 69 5.85 -7.51 -3.72
CA TYR A 69 4.49 -7.18 -4.12
C TYR A 69 3.49 -7.23 -2.95
N TYR A 70 3.81 -7.98 -1.89
CA TYR A 70 3.00 -7.96 -0.67
C TYR A 70 3.10 -6.60 0.01
N TYR A 71 4.31 -6.06 0.13
CA TYR A 71 4.52 -4.69 0.58
C TYR A 71 3.83 -3.67 -0.33
N VAL A 72 4.00 -3.77 -1.65
CA VAL A 72 3.40 -2.83 -2.61
C VAL A 72 1.88 -2.78 -2.45
N TYR A 73 1.24 -3.94 -2.29
CA TYR A 73 -0.20 -4.01 -2.12
C TYR A 73 -0.67 -3.34 -0.82
N TYR A 74 -0.11 -3.73 0.33
CA TYR A 74 -0.51 -3.14 1.61
C TYR A 74 -0.12 -1.66 1.74
N GLY A 75 1.03 -1.26 1.17
CA GLY A 75 1.45 0.14 1.11
C GLY A 75 0.45 0.97 0.30
N THR A 76 -0.02 0.43 -0.83
CA THR A 76 -1.04 1.07 -1.66
C THR A 76 -2.36 1.20 -0.90
N LEU A 77 -2.82 0.16 -0.19
CA LEU A 77 -4.03 0.21 0.63
C LEU A 77 -3.93 1.29 1.73
N ALA A 78 -2.84 1.27 2.51
CA ALA A 78 -2.66 2.15 3.65
C ALA A 78 -2.54 3.63 3.22
N LEU A 79 -1.70 3.91 2.22
CA LEU A 79 -1.48 5.27 1.73
C LEU A 79 -2.69 5.80 0.98
N TYR A 80 -3.40 4.96 0.22
CA TYR A 80 -4.66 5.37 -0.38
C TYR A 80 -5.67 5.81 0.68
N GLN A 81 -5.83 5.06 1.78
CA GLN A 81 -6.73 5.48 2.85
C GLN A 81 -6.23 6.71 3.61
N HIS A 82 -4.91 6.95 3.65
CA HIS A 82 -4.31 8.11 4.29
C HIS A 82 -4.42 9.40 3.45
N GLN A 83 -4.46 9.27 2.12
CA GLN A 83 -4.55 10.38 1.16
C GLN A 83 -3.37 11.36 1.24
N GLY A 84 -3.51 12.54 0.62
CA GLY A 84 -2.53 13.63 0.66
C GLY A 84 -1.33 13.45 -0.29
N PRO A 85 -0.27 14.26 -0.11
CA PRO A 85 0.90 14.24 -0.98
C PRO A 85 1.60 12.87 -1.02
N VAL A 86 1.70 12.18 0.12
CA VAL A 86 2.32 10.85 0.19
C VAL A 86 1.62 9.82 -0.69
N TRP A 87 0.28 9.89 -0.79
CA TRP A 87 -0.49 9.05 -1.70
C TRP A 87 -0.23 9.42 -3.16
N THR A 88 -0.19 10.72 -3.47
CA THR A 88 0.04 11.20 -4.84
C THR A 88 1.37 10.69 -5.37
N ASP A 89 2.45 10.90 -4.60
CA ASP A 89 3.80 10.43 -4.94
C ASP A 89 3.86 8.91 -5.08
N TRP A 90 3.20 8.17 -4.17
CA TRP A 90 3.16 6.70 -4.23
C TRP A 90 2.44 6.22 -5.48
N ASN A 91 1.29 6.81 -5.81
CA ASN A 91 0.45 6.39 -6.92
C ASN A 91 1.10 6.65 -8.28
N GLU A 92 1.81 7.77 -8.42
CA GLU A 92 2.60 8.06 -9.63
C GLU A 92 3.68 6.99 -9.83
N ARG A 93 4.48 6.72 -8.78
CA ARG A 93 5.52 5.69 -8.82
C ARG A 93 4.94 4.30 -9.09
N LEU A 94 3.79 3.98 -8.51
CA LEU A 94 3.11 2.69 -8.71
C LEU A 94 2.72 2.49 -10.18
N LYS A 95 2.12 3.52 -10.79
CA LYS A 95 1.68 3.52 -12.19
C LYS A 95 2.83 3.51 -13.19
N GLU A 96 4.01 3.97 -12.80
CA GLU A 96 5.23 3.85 -13.59
C GLU A 96 5.88 2.46 -13.42
N THR A 97 6.06 2.04 -12.16
CA THR A 97 6.86 0.87 -11.79
C THR A 97 6.20 -0.45 -12.19
N LEU A 98 4.91 -0.65 -11.87
CA LEU A 98 4.29 -1.95 -12.15
C LEU A 98 4.17 -2.24 -13.65
N PRO A 99 3.75 -1.29 -14.51
CA PRO A 99 3.78 -1.53 -15.95
C PRO A 99 5.18 -1.78 -16.50
N LEU A 100 6.22 -1.15 -15.95
CA LEU A 100 7.61 -1.40 -16.34
C LEU A 100 8.03 -2.85 -16.02
N LEU A 101 7.63 -3.38 -14.86
CA LEU A 101 8.00 -4.72 -14.40
C LEU A 101 7.18 -5.86 -15.01
N GLN A 102 6.07 -5.53 -15.68
CA GLN A 102 5.21 -6.53 -16.29
C GLN A 102 5.86 -7.16 -17.53
N LYS A 103 5.82 -8.50 -17.65
CA LYS A 103 6.26 -9.20 -18.85
C LYS A 103 5.47 -8.75 -20.08
N LYS A 104 6.16 -8.37 -21.15
CA LYS A 104 5.56 -7.83 -22.39
C LYS A 104 5.47 -8.84 -23.54
N SER A 105 6.21 -9.93 -23.46
CA SER A 105 6.32 -10.96 -24.51
C SER A 105 6.37 -12.36 -23.92
N GLY A 106 6.26 -13.37 -24.79
CA GLY A 106 6.31 -14.78 -24.41
C GLY A 106 5.00 -15.30 -23.79
N SER A 107 5.05 -16.55 -23.33
CA SER A 107 3.90 -17.25 -22.70
C SER A 107 3.48 -16.62 -21.37
N GLU A 108 4.37 -15.88 -20.71
CA GLU A 108 4.12 -15.24 -19.42
C GLU A 108 3.68 -13.77 -19.54
N LYS A 109 3.39 -13.30 -20.77
CA LYS A 109 2.96 -11.93 -21.03
C LYS A 109 1.79 -11.53 -20.13
N GLY A 110 1.88 -10.33 -19.54
CA GLY A 110 0.87 -9.79 -18.64
C GLY A 110 1.08 -10.14 -17.16
N SER A 111 2.02 -11.03 -16.85
CA SER A 111 2.37 -11.41 -15.48
C SER A 111 3.55 -10.60 -14.94
N TRP A 112 3.80 -10.77 -13.64
CA TRP A 112 4.98 -10.25 -12.94
C TRP A 112 5.82 -11.40 -12.41
N ASP A 113 7.14 -11.25 -12.47
CA ASP A 113 8.08 -12.24 -11.92
C ASP A 113 7.93 -12.40 -10.41
N ASN A 114 8.53 -13.47 -9.87
CA ASN A 114 8.34 -13.84 -8.49
C ASN A 114 8.75 -12.71 -7.53
N SER A 115 7.87 -12.44 -6.55
CA SER A 115 8.05 -11.44 -5.52
C SER A 115 9.29 -11.72 -4.67
N ALA A 116 9.83 -10.65 -4.09
CA ALA A 116 10.68 -10.76 -2.91
C ALA A 116 9.87 -11.15 -1.66
N ALA A 117 10.58 -11.61 -0.63
CA ALA A 117 10.09 -11.74 0.74
C ALA A 117 8.78 -12.53 0.90
N HIS A 118 7.73 -11.93 1.47
CA HIS A 118 6.54 -12.64 1.95
C HIS A 118 5.75 -13.32 0.84
N ALA A 119 5.70 -12.71 -0.34
CA ALA A 119 4.99 -13.27 -1.48
C ALA A 119 5.85 -14.21 -2.34
N ALA A 120 7.15 -14.38 -2.04
CA ALA A 120 8.05 -15.22 -2.83
C ALA A 120 7.62 -16.70 -2.88
N ALA A 121 7.07 -17.21 -1.77
CA ALA A 121 6.59 -18.59 -1.68
C ALA A 121 5.35 -18.85 -2.56
N GLY A 122 4.58 -17.80 -2.86
CA GLY A 122 3.39 -17.88 -3.69
C GLY A 122 3.66 -17.86 -5.19
N GLY A 123 4.91 -17.67 -5.60
CA GLY A 123 5.33 -17.71 -7.00
C GLY A 123 4.73 -16.58 -7.86
N ARG A 124 4.78 -16.80 -9.18
CA ARG A 124 4.27 -15.88 -10.20
C ARG A 124 2.78 -15.56 -10.04
N VAL A 125 1.97 -16.53 -9.64
CA VAL A 125 0.52 -16.36 -9.48
C VAL A 125 0.23 -15.31 -8.42
N VAL A 126 0.78 -15.46 -7.21
CA VAL A 126 0.58 -14.49 -6.12
C VAL A 126 1.18 -13.13 -6.48
N SER A 127 2.36 -13.11 -7.11
CA SER A 127 3.01 -11.87 -7.55
C SER A 127 2.15 -11.09 -8.54
N THR A 128 1.59 -11.78 -9.52
CA THR A 128 0.68 -11.21 -10.53
C THR A 128 -0.60 -10.70 -9.90
N THR A 129 -1.20 -11.48 -8.99
CA THR A 129 -2.42 -11.07 -8.26
C THR A 129 -2.17 -9.79 -7.46
N LEU A 130 -1.10 -9.72 -6.67
CA LEU A 130 -0.81 -8.55 -5.82
C LEU A 130 -0.46 -7.31 -6.64
N ALA A 131 0.31 -7.46 -7.73
CA ALA A 131 0.59 -6.35 -8.64
C ALA A 131 -0.70 -5.82 -9.29
N THR A 132 -1.57 -6.73 -9.75
CA THR A 132 -2.86 -6.37 -10.35
C THR A 132 -3.78 -5.67 -9.35
N LEU A 133 -3.93 -6.22 -8.14
CA LEU A 133 -4.75 -5.61 -7.09
C LEU A 133 -4.24 -4.22 -6.71
N SER A 134 -2.92 -4.04 -6.64
CA SER A 134 -2.31 -2.73 -6.35
C SER A 134 -2.72 -1.67 -7.37
N LEU A 135 -2.76 -2.02 -8.67
CA LEU A 135 -3.19 -1.12 -9.74
C LEU A 135 -4.69 -0.78 -9.69
N GLU A 136 -5.48 -1.56 -8.98
CA GLU A 136 -6.94 -1.43 -8.92
C GLU A 136 -7.47 -0.78 -7.64
N VAL A 137 -6.65 -0.65 -6.60
CA VAL A 137 -7.05 -0.14 -5.27
C VAL A 137 -7.90 1.13 -5.36
N TYR A 138 -7.43 2.12 -6.12
CA TYR A 138 -8.07 3.44 -6.23
C TYR A 138 -9.29 3.48 -7.16
N TYR A 139 -9.61 2.38 -7.85
CA TYR A 139 -10.86 2.24 -8.60
C TYR A 139 -11.94 1.48 -7.81
N ARG A 140 -11.53 0.64 -6.84
CA ARG A 140 -12.44 -0.28 -6.14
C ARG A 140 -12.76 0.14 -4.71
N LEU A 141 -11.85 0.83 -4.04
CA LEU A 141 -12.06 1.24 -2.64
C LEU A 141 -12.49 2.71 -2.58
N LEU A 142 -13.59 2.98 -1.90
CA LEU A 142 -13.91 4.34 -1.47
C LEU A 142 -13.03 4.69 -0.27
N PRO A 143 -12.43 5.89 -0.22
CA PRO A 143 -11.70 6.31 0.97
C PRO A 143 -12.66 6.32 2.16
N MET A 144 -12.32 5.60 3.24
CA MET A 144 -13.20 5.43 4.42
C MET A 144 -13.48 6.76 5.12
N TYR A 145 -12.53 7.69 5.03
CA TYR A 145 -12.65 9.04 5.58
C TYR A 145 -13.11 10.08 4.53
N GLY A 146 -13.47 9.59 3.32
CA GLY A 146 -13.55 10.31 2.04
C GLY A 146 -14.75 11.22 1.77
N PHE A 147 -15.39 11.78 2.80
CA PHE A 147 -16.28 12.94 2.61
C PHE A 147 -15.99 14.11 3.57
N ARG A 148 -14.85 14.12 4.27
CA ARG A 148 -14.52 15.21 5.23
C ARG A 148 -13.67 16.33 4.68
N ASN A 149 -13.18 16.24 3.44
CA ASN A 149 -12.70 17.41 2.70
C ASN A 149 -13.86 17.91 1.82
N LYS A 150 -14.46 19.05 2.17
CA LYS A 150 -15.48 19.70 1.32
C LYS A 150 -14.93 20.07 -0.08
N ASP A 151 -13.60 20.07 -0.22
CA ASP A 151 -12.89 20.48 -1.43
C ASP A 151 -12.20 19.30 -2.15
N ALA A 152 -12.31 18.06 -1.66
CA ALA A 152 -11.70 16.90 -2.32
C ALA A 152 -12.51 16.53 -3.56
N GLN A 153 -12.04 17.00 -4.72
CA GLN A 153 -12.62 16.66 -6.01
C GLN A 153 -12.36 15.17 -6.30
N ALA A 154 -13.42 14.43 -6.61
CA ALA A 154 -13.31 13.04 -7.02
C ALA A 154 -12.35 12.94 -8.24
N PRO A 155 -11.52 11.88 -8.33
CA PRO A 155 -10.65 11.71 -9.49
C PRO A 155 -11.50 11.69 -10.76
N ALA A 156 -11.07 12.44 -11.78
CA ALA A 156 -11.79 12.55 -13.03
C ALA A 156 -12.05 11.16 -13.62
N ARG A 157 -13.33 10.84 -13.83
CA ARG A 157 -13.75 9.59 -14.47
C ARG A 157 -13.16 9.58 -15.88
N LYS A 158 -12.20 8.70 -16.15
CA LYS A 158 -11.71 8.47 -17.51
C LYS A 158 -12.84 7.86 -18.34
N ILE A 159 -13.57 8.70 -19.07
CA ILE A 159 -14.54 8.25 -20.08
C ILE A 159 -13.71 7.72 -21.25
N ARG A 160 -13.86 6.43 -21.54
CA ARG A 160 -13.18 5.81 -22.67
C ARG A 160 -13.93 6.21 -23.94
N GLY A 161 -13.30 7.00 -24.79
CA GLY A 161 -13.76 7.30 -26.15
C GLY A 161 -14.29 8.72 -26.35
N ALA A 162 -13.41 9.59 -26.82
CA ALA A 162 -13.74 10.58 -27.84
C ALA A 162 -12.52 10.62 -28.76
N ASN A 163 -12.75 10.27 -30.02
CA ASN A 163 -11.79 10.39 -31.12
C ASN A 163 -11.35 11.84 -31.29
#